data_AF-A0A851GKH4-F1
#
_entry.id   AF-A0A851GKH4-F1
#
_cell.length_a   1.000
_cell.length_b   1.000
_cell.length_c   1.000
_cell.angle_alpha   90.00
_cell.angle_beta   90.00
_cell.angle_gamma   90.00
#
_symmetry.space_group_name_H-M   'P 1'
#
loop_
_entity.id
_entity.type
_entity.pdbx_description
1 polymer ?
#
loop_
_entity_poly.entity_id
_entity_poly.type
_entity_poly.pdbx_seq_one_letter_code
_entity_poly.pdbx_strand_id
1 'polypeptide(L)'
;MKKAYINTLLLLAFAGTSHAALVTGLDGIADSSTMVSVANWTAESGSIRSYTNVGGSTGMIHTNNSGAVFTAQYESIDLLLANTEYTMETRVGHWSSTDGSGATFTIDIGYVDGGTWTSLGQKSLQAPGTGEISPTANGVTDTLTFTTGDTVTGNVAVRVARTNTEGRWAGFDYVTLDAAAVPEPSSATLLGLGGLALILRRRK
;
A
#
# COMPACT_ATOMS: atom_id res chain seq x y z
N MET A 1 -35.67 -49.17 -23.69
CA MET A 1 -35.09 -47.82 -23.96
C MET A 1 -34.24 -47.43 -22.76
N LYS A 2 -32.91 -47.35 -22.91
CA LYS A 2 -31.98 -46.96 -21.82
C LYS A 2 -31.78 -45.43 -21.86
N LYS A 3 -32.16 -44.74 -20.77
CA LYS A 3 -31.90 -43.30 -20.60
C LYS A 3 -30.42 -43.11 -20.23
N ALA A 4 -29.67 -42.41 -21.06
CA ALA A 4 -28.32 -41.96 -20.76
C ALA A 4 -28.40 -40.62 -20.03
N TYR A 5 -27.85 -40.56 -18.81
CA TYR A 5 -27.72 -39.32 -18.04
C TYR A 5 -26.37 -38.69 -18.39
N ILE A 6 -26.42 -37.52 -19.04
CA ILE A 6 -25.25 -36.68 -19.31
C ILE A 6 -24.97 -35.90 -18.02
N ASN A 7 -23.92 -36.27 -17.30
CA ASN A 7 -23.39 -35.48 -16.19
C ASN A 7 -22.59 -34.31 -16.77
N THR A 8 -23.20 -33.13 -16.83
CA THR A 8 -22.51 -31.89 -17.15
C THR A 8 -21.67 -31.47 -15.95
N LEU A 9 -20.36 -31.65 -16.05
CA LEU A 9 -19.40 -31.15 -15.07
C LEU A 9 -19.18 -29.65 -15.32
N LEU A 10 -19.72 -28.79 -14.45
CA LEU A 10 -19.51 -27.35 -14.51
C LEU A 10 -18.14 -27.02 -13.92
N LEU A 11 -17.20 -26.61 -14.77
CA LEU A 11 -15.87 -26.17 -14.36
C LEU A 11 -15.95 -24.66 -14.06
N LEU A 12 -16.00 -24.26 -12.79
CA LEU A 12 -15.83 -22.85 -12.41
C LEU A 12 -14.33 -22.51 -12.47
N ALA A 13 -13.93 -21.78 -13.51
CA ALA A 13 -12.63 -21.13 -13.53
C ALA A 13 -12.72 -19.84 -12.69
N PHE A 14 -12.00 -19.78 -11.57
CA PHE A 14 -11.76 -18.53 -10.85
C PHE A 14 -10.74 -17.71 -11.65
N ALA A 15 -11.21 -16.73 -12.41
CA ALA A 15 -10.35 -15.69 -12.93
C ALA A 15 -9.96 -14.78 -11.76
N GLY A 16 -8.68 -14.76 -11.39
CA GLY A 16 -8.16 -13.81 -10.41
C GLY A 16 -8.41 -12.39 -10.91
N THR A 17 -9.32 -11.66 -10.27
CA THR A 17 -9.55 -10.25 -10.55
C THR A 17 -8.44 -9.45 -9.90
N SER A 18 -7.49 -8.99 -10.70
CA SER A 18 -6.59 -7.90 -10.28
C SER A 18 -7.45 -6.68 -9.99
N HIS A 19 -7.56 -6.27 -8.73
CA HIS A 19 -8.25 -5.02 -8.40
C HIS A 19 -7.36 -3.84 -8.81
N ALA A 20 -8.00 -2.77 -9.28
CA ALA A 20 -7.32 -1.50 -9.54
C ALA A 20 -6.73 -0.94 -8.23
N ALA A 21 -5.65 -0.17 -8.33
CA ALA A 21 -4.97 0.45 -7.19
C ALA A 21 -5.97 1.12 -6.22
N LEU A 22 -6.00 0.64 -4.98
CA LEU A 22 -6.91 1.08 -3.90
C LEU A 22 -6.55 2.48 -3.39
N VAL A 23 -5.31 2.90 -3.63
CA VAL A 23 -4.82 4.25 -3.37
C VAL A 23 -4.17 4.77 -4.65
N THR A 24 -4.85 5.71 -5.31
CA THR A 24 -4.29 6.54 -6.41
C THR A 24 -4.30 7.99 -5.94
N GLY A 25 -3.50 8.28 -4.91
CA GLY A 25 -3.78 9.42 -4.03
C GLY A 25 -2.89 10.66 -4.18
N LEU A 26 -1.70 10.55 -4.78
CA LEU A 26 -0.77 11.69 -4.87
C LEU A 26 -0.49 12.14 -6.32
N ASP A 27 -0.73 11.28 -7.31
CA ASP A 27 -0.69 11.67 -8.73
C ASP A 27 -1.92 12.53 -9.07
N GLY A 28 -1.77 13.86 -8.99
CA GLY A 28 -2.81 14.82 -9.37
C GLY A 28 -3.30 15.75 -8.26
N ILE A 29 -2.61 15.83 -7.11
CA ILE A 29 -2.82 16.94 -6.18
C ILE A 29 -2.34 18.23 -6.87
N ALA A 30 -3.31 18.99 -7.39
CA ALA A 30 -3.08 20.29 -7.99
C ALA A 30 -2.48 21.26 -6.98
N ASP A 31 -1.48 22.01 -7.46
CA ASP A 31 -0.81 23.12 -6.79
C ASP A 31 -1.73 23.90 -5.85
N SER A 32 -1.51 23.74 -4.55
CA SER A 32 -2.01 24.68 -3.55
C SER A 32 -0.91 24.92 -2.53
N SER A 33 -0.32 26.11 -2.59
CA SER A 33 0.57 26.68 -1.58
C SER A 33 -0.14 27.05 -0.28
N THR A 34 -1.45 26.77 -0.18
CA THR A 34 -2.24 26.95 1.04
C THR A 34 -2.56 25.61 1.68
N MET A 35 -2.59 25.58 3.01
CA MET A 35 -2.84 24.42 3.86
C MET A 35 -4.22 23.81 3.58
N VAL A 36 -4.33 23.04 2.50
CA VAL A 36 -5.53 22.30 2.14
C VAL A 36 -5.30 20.88 2.61
N SER A 37 -6.23 20.36 3.39
CA SER A 37 -6.32 18.93 3.71
C SER A 37 -6.02 18.12 2.46
N VAL A 38 -4.94 17.34 2.49
CA VAL A 38 -4.65 16.42 1.38
C VAL A 38 -5.82 15.45 1.33
N ALA A 39 -6.55 15.44 0.21
CA ALA A 39 -7.81 14.70 0.12
C ALA A 39 -7.58 13.25 0.57
N ASN A 40 -8.42 12.79 1.51
CA ASN A 40 -8.39 11.44 2.09
C ASN A 40 -7.17 11.09 2.95
N TRP A 41 -6.27 12.04 3.24
CA TRP A 41 -5.20 11.87 4.22
C TRP A 41 -5.49 12.65 5.50
N THR A 42 -5.29 12.00 6.64
CA THR A 42 -5.47 12.56 7.98
C THR A 42 -4.14 12.61 8.73
N ALA A 43 -3.98 13.62 9.59
CA ALA A 43 -2.85 13.73 10.49
C ALA A 43 -3.18 13.03 11.82
N GLU A 44 -2.70 11.81 11.99
CA GLU A 44 -2.85 11.04 13.24
C GLU A 44 -1.96 11.62 14.34
N SER A 45 -0.81 12.17 13.95
CA SER A 45 0.08 12.91 14.85
C SER A 45 0.84 14.00 14.09
N GLY A 46 1.26 15.03 14.82
CA GLY A 46 1.96 16.18 14.24
C GLY A 46 1.06 17.02 13.34
N SER A 47 1.66 17.68 12.35
CA SER A 47 0.92 18.47 11.37
C SER A 47 1.49 18.25 9.97
N ILE A 48 0.64 17.88 9.03
CA ILE A 48 1.02 17.60 7.64
C ILE A 48 0.43 18.64 6.68
N ARG A 49 1.08 18.83 5.54
CA ARG A 49 0.57 19.62 4.40
C ARG A 49 1.08 19.05 3.08
N SER A 50 0.38 19.38 1.99
CA SER A 50 0.97 19.27 0.66
C SER A 50 2.05 20.32 0.45
N TYR A 51 3.07 19.97 -0.32
CA TYR A 51 4.08 20.90 -0.81
C TYR A 51 4.41 20.54 -2.25
N THR A 52 4.37 21.54 -3.11
CA THR A 52 4.82 21.42 -4.50
C THR A 52 6.15 22.13 -4.66
N ASN A 53 7.10 21.42 -5.22
CA ASN A 53 8.48 21.86 -5.33
C ASN A 53 8.71 22.63 -6.65
N VAL A 54 9.93 23.12 -6.88
CA VAL A 54 10.21 23.91 -8.09
C VAL A 54 10.12 23.06 -9.36
N GLY A 55 10.35 21.75 -9.24
CA GLY A 55 10.19 20.77 -10.29
C GLY A 55 8.74 20.32 -10.55
N GLY A 56 7.74 20.90 -9.86
CA GLY A 56 6.32 20.56 -10.01
C GLY A 56 5.91 19.21 -9.40
N SER A 57 6.77 18.60 -8.58
CA SER A 57 6.39 17.41 -7.81
C SER A 57 5.60 17.84 -6.59
N THR A 58 4.52 17.12 -6.28
CA THR A 58 3.72 17.35 -5.09
C THR A 58 3.85 16.16 -4.14
N GLY A 59 4.04 16.44 -2.86
CA GLY A 59 3.97 15.42 -1.82
C GLY A 59 3.68 16.01 -0.46
N MET A 60 3.88 15.20 0.58
CA MET A 60 3.47 15.50 1.94
C MET A 60 4.66 15.74 2.86
N ILE A 61 4.64 16.88 3.56
CA ILE A 61 5.67 17.28 4.52
C ILE A 61 5.05 17.78 5.82
N HIS A 62 5.87 17.94 6.86
CA HIS A 62 5.46 18.64 8.07
C HIS A 62 5.22 20.15 7.82
N THR A 63 4.20 20.74 8.44
CA THR A 63 3.77 22.14 8.18
C THR A 63 4.82 23.21 8.46
N ASN A 64 5.67 23.02 9.46
CA ASN A 64 6.68 23.99 9.88
C ASN A 64 8.06 23.80 9.25
N ASN A 65 8.25 22.82 8.36
CA ASN A 65 9.53 22.47 7.73
C ASN A 65 10.70 22.15 8.70
N SER A 66 10.44 22.01 10.01
CA SER A 66 11.45 22.06 11.06
C SER A 66 12.14 20.73 11.33
N GLY A 67 11.84 19.71 10.53
CA GLY A 67 12.21 18.34 10.85
C GLY A 67 11.29 17.67 11.88
N ALA A 68 10.11 18.20 12.19
CA ALA A 68 9.23 17.58 13.17
C ALA A 68 8.68 16.22 12.71
N VAL A 69 8.43 15.33 13.67
CA VAL A 69 7.80 14.02 13.47
C VAL A 69 6.31 14.17 13.15
N PHE A 70 5.76 13.26 12.36
CA PHE A 70 4.34 13.22 12.03
C PHE A 70 3.92 11.81 11.63
N THR A 71 2.61 11.57 11.64
CA THR A 71 1.99 10.37 11.07
C THR A 71 0.84 10.80 10.17
N ALA A 72 0.95 10.48 8.88
CA ALA A 72 -0.11 10.64 7.91
C ALA A 72 -0.80 9.29 7.71
N GLN A 73 -2.13 9.26 7.72
CA GLN A 73 -2.93 8.07 7.46
C GLN A 73 -3.86 8.29 6.28
N TYR A 74 -3.94 7.29 5.41
CA TYR A 74 -5.02 7.16 4.43
C TYR A 74 -5.87 5.96 4.82
N GLU A 75 -7.17 6.16 4.95
CA GLU A 75 -8.16 5.11 5.18
C GLU A 75 -8.99 4.93 3.91
N SER A 76 -8.97 3.72 3.33
CA SER A 76 -9.81 3.41 2.17
C SER A 76 -11.27 3.25 2.58
N ILE A 77 -12.18 3.42 1.63
CA ILE A 77 -13.58 3.00 1.79
C ILE A 77 -13.73 1.47 1.63
N ASP A 78 -12.72 0.81 1.07
CA ASP A 78 -12.73 -0.62 0.82
C ASP A 78 -12.41 -1.42 2.08
N LEU A 79 -13.08 -2.55 2.24
CA LEU A 79 -12.82 -3.49 3.33
C LEU A 79 -11.49 -4.21 3.10
N LEU A 80 -10.82 -4.54 4.20
CA LEU A 80 -9.70 -5.47 4.18
C LEU A 80 -10.22 -6.85 3.75
N LEU A 81 -9.54 -7.48 2.79
CA LEU A 81 -9.92 -8.78 2.21
C LEU A 81 -9.06 -9.89 2.82
N ALA A 82 -9.69 -11.05 3.08
CA ALA A 82 -8.98 -12.25 3.54
C ALA A 82 -8.13 -12.82 2.39
N ASN A 83 -7.07 -13.57 2.73
CA ASN A 83 -6.22 -14.27 1.76
C ASN A 83 -5.79 -13.40 0.58
N THR A 84 -5.38 -12.17 0.88
CA THR A 84 -5.04 -11.14 -0.10
C THR A 84 -3.67 -10.56 0.21
N GLU A 85 -2.81 -10.50 -0.79
CA GLU A 85 -1.52 -9.82 -0.73
C GLU A 85 -1.72 -8.34 -1.06
N TYR A 86 -1.37 -7.50 -0.11
CA TYR A 86 -1.33 -6.05 -0.25
C TYR A 86 0.10 -5.61 -0.48
N THR A 87 0.31 -4.77 -1.49
CA THR A 87 1.62 -4.19 -1.82
C THR A 87 1.51 -2.68 -1.81
N MET A 88 2.19 -2.05 -0.86
CA MET A 88 2.30 -0.60 -0.75
C MET A 88 3.63 -0.16 -1.35
N GLU A 89 3.59 0.80 -2.26
CA GLU A 89 4.77 1.54 -2.69
C GLU A 89 4.69 2.96 -2.14
N THR A 90 5.84 3.51 -1.75
CA THR A 90 5.98 4.91 -1.39
C THR A 90 7.37 5.39 -1.71
N ARG A 91 7.51 6.70 -1.89
CA ARG A 91 8.80 7.32 -2.04
C ARG A 91 9.01 8.38 -0.97
N VAL A 92 10.19 8.38 -0.36
CA VAL A 92 10.58 9.33 0.70
C VAL A 92 11.78 10.15 0.24
N GLY A 93 11.84 11.41 0.67
CA GLY A 93 12.93 12.30 0.28
C GLY A 93 12.82 13.71 0.85
N HIS A 94 13.67 14.60 0.35
CA HIS A 94 13.73 15.99 0.79
C HIS A 94 13.08 16.91 -0.24
N TRP A 95 12.23 17.83 0.21
CA TRP A 95 11.46 18.75 -0.64
C TRP A 95 12.16 20.11 -0.83
N SER A 96 13.43 20.20 -0.43
CA SER A 96 14.27 21.37 -0.60
C SER A 96 15.67 20.94 -1.03
N SER A 97 16.34 21.78 -1.81
CA SER A 97 17.73 21.61 -2.21
C SER A 97 18.75 21.82 -1.08
N THR A 98 18.31 22.32 0.08
CA THR A 98 19.22 22.51 1.23
C THR A 98 19.46 21.16 1.91
N ASP A 99 20.72 20.75 2.02
CA ASP A 99 21.14 19.46 2.59
C ASP A 99 20.35 19.10 3.85
N GLY A 100 19.61 18.00 3.76
CA GLY A 100 18.98 17.34 4.88
C GLY A 100 19.27 15.87 4.73
N SER A 101 19.99 15.27 5.67
CA SER A 101 20.19 13.83 5.73
C SER A 101 19.60 13.27 7.02
N GLY A 102 19.42 11.96 7.06
CA GLY A 102 19.06 11.24 8.28
C GLY A 102 17.57 11.17 8.57
N ALA A 103 16.69 11.79 7.77
CA ALA A 103 15.25 11.65 7.98
C ALA A 103 14.84 10.18 7.85
N THR A 104 14.24 9.65 8.90
CA THR A 104 13.76 8.27 8.97
C THR A 104 12.24 8.27 8.90
N PHE A 105 11.72 7.36 8.07
CA PHE A 105 10.31 7.14 7.87
C PHE A 105 9.94 5.70 8.24
N THR A 106 8.68 5.49 8.57
CA THR A 106 8.05 4.18 8.63
C THR A 106 6.86 4.18 7.71
N ILE A 107 6.68 3.07 6.99
CA ILE A 107 5.51 2.81 6.16
C ILE A 107 4.81 1.60 6.74
N ASP A 108 3.49 1.64 6.77
CA ASP A 108 2.67 0.69 7.51
C ASP A 108 1.42 0.36 6.70
N ILE A 109 1.15 -0.93 6.51
CA ILE A 109 -0.12 -1.44 6.00
C ILE A 109 -0.91 -1.91 7.20
N GLY A 110 -2.18 -1.50 7.30
CA GLY A 110 -3.05 -1.86 8.40
C GLY A 110 -4.53 -1.76 8.04
N TYR A 111 -5.36 -1.67 9.06
CA TYR A 111 -6.78 -1.41 8.91
C TYR A 111 -7.31 -0.53 10.03
N VAL A 112 -8.46 0.08 9.76
CA VAL A 112 -9.24 0.85 10.74
C VAL A 112 -10.57 0.16 10.98
N ASP A 113 -10.86 -0.16 12.24
CA ASP A 113 -12.15 -0.72 12.67
C ASP A 113 -12.71 0.13 13.80
N GLY A 114 -13.89 0.71 13.60
CA GLY A 114 -14.51 1.64 14.56
C GLY A 114 -13.63 2.83 14.94
N GLY A 115 -12.79 3.32 14.00
CA GLY A 115 -11.83 4.40 14.24
C GLY A 115 -10.53 3.98 14.96
N THR A 116 -10.34 2.69 15.22
CA THR A 116 -9.11 2.16 15.83
C THR A 116 -8.18 1.59 14.77
N TRP A 117 -6.95 2.11 14.72
CA TRP A 117 -5.90 1.60 13.85
C TRP A 117 -5.30 0.28 14.37
N THR A 118 -5.09 -0.68 13.47
CA THR A 118 -4.31 -1.89 13.71
C THR A 118 -3.27 -2.08 12.61
N SER A 119 -1.98 -2.16 12.98
CA SER A 119 -0.87 -2.44 12.05
C SER A 119 -0.82 -3.92 11.70
N LEU A 120 -0.56 -4.22 10.43
CA LEU A 120 -0.39 -5.58 9.90
C LEU A 120 1.05 -5.83 9.47
N GLY A 121 1.67 -4.85 8.80
CA GLY A 121 3.05 -4.91 8.36
C GLY A 121 3.66 -3.53 8.37
N GLN A 122 4.92 -3.42 8.79
CA GLN A 122 5.63 -2.15 8.89
C GLN A 122 7.07 -2.28 8.41
N LYS A 123 7.58 -1.21 7.78
CA LYS A 123 8.96 -1.12 7.31
C LYS A 123 9.54 0.27 7.58
N SER A 124 10.82 0.33 7.94
CA SER A 124 11.56 1.59 8.09
C SER A 124 12.32 1.95 6.82
N LEU A 125 12.30 3.23 6.46
CA LEU A 125 12.95 3.82 5.30
C LEU A 125 13.83 4.98 5.74
N GLN A 126 14.95 5.21 5.05
CA GLN A 126 15.73 6.43 5.22
C GLN A 126 15.64 7.27 3.96
N ALA A 127 15.32 8.56 4.13
CA ALA A 127 15.45 9.51 3.06
C ALA A 127 16.94 9.65 2.66
N PRO A 128 17.23 9.79 1.35
CA PRO A 128 18.59 9.99 0.89
C PRO A 128 19.13 11.34 1.35
N GLY A 129 20.46 11.49 1.40
CA GLY A 129 21.08 12.62 2.08
C GLY A 129 21.03 13.98 1.37
N THR A 130 21.04 14.04 0.03
CA THR A 130 21.14 15.31 -0.71
C THR A 130 20.21 15.34 -1.91
N GLY A 131 19.61 16.51 -2.17
CA GLY A 131 18.82 16.80 -3.37
C GLY A 131 17.32 16.87 -3.12
N GLU A 132 16.67 17.72 -3.92
CA GLU A 132 15.21 17.85 -3.95
C GLU A 132 14.64 16.63 -4.67
N ILE A 133 13.71 15.93 -4.00
CA ILE A 133 12.93 14.83 -4.58
C ILE A 133 12.21 15.34 -5.81
N SER A 134 12.30 14.62 -6.91
CA SER A 134 11.55 14.89 -8.14
C SER A 134 10.94 13.58 -8.63
N PRO A 135 10.10 13.57 -9.67
CA PRO A 135 9.49 12.33 -10.16
C PRO A 135 10.56 11.33 -10.62
N THR A 136 11.77 11.79 -10.93
CA THR A 136 12.85 10.98 -11.49
C THR A 136 14.16 11.01 -10.69
N ALA A 137 14.25 11.70 -9.55
CA ALA A 137 15.51 11.87 -8.82
C ALA A 137 15.34 12.04 -7.30
N ASN A 138 16.43 11.78 -6.56
CA ASN A 138 16.68 12.13 -5.15
C ASN A 138 15.62 11.66 -4.12
N GLY A 139 14.71 10.78 -4.49
CA GLY A 139 13.85 10.04 -3.57
C GLY A 139 14.27 8.57 -3.46
N VAL A 140 13.97 7.95 -2.33
CA VAL A 140 14.07 6.50 -2.16
C VAL A 140 12.67 5.94 -2.26
N THR A 141 12.41 5.20 -3.33
CA THR A 141 11.19 4.41 -3.49
C THR A 141 11.40 3.06 -2.82
N ASP A 142 10.42 2.61 -2.06
CA ASP A 142 10.45 1.28 -1.48
C ASP A 142 9.06 0.67 -1.36
N THR A 143 9.05 -0.64 -1.23
CA THR A 143 7.85 -1.48 -1.22
C THR A 143 7.73 -2.23 0.10
N LEU A 144 6.51 -2.29 0.61
CA LEU A 144 6.08 -3.15 1.71
C LEU A 144 4.96 -4.07 1.22
N THR A 145 5.13 -5.37 1.44
CA THR A 145 4.14 -6.38 1.09
C THR A 145 3.65 -7.09 2.35
N PHE A 146 2.35 -7.35 2.44
CA PHE A 146 1.71 -8.09 3.52
C PHE A 146 0.58 -8.96 2.98
N THR A 147 0.52 -10.23 3.41
CA THR A 147 -0.59 -11.14 3.06
C THR A 147 -1.51 -11.33 4.26
N THR A 148 -2.80 -11.05 4.09
CA THR A 148 -3.82 -11.30 5.11
C THR A 148 -4.11 -12.79 5.27
N GLY A 149 -4.55 -13.19 6.47
CA GLY A 149 -5.05 -14.53 6.73
C GLY A 149 -6.54 -14.69 6.40
N ASP A 150 -7.14 -15.76 6.91
CA ASP A 150 -8.54 -16.14 6.65
C ASP A 150 -9.59 -15.21 7.28
N THR A 151 -9.21 -14.46 8.32
CA THR A 151 -10.12 -13.58 9.06
C THR A 151 -9.54 -12.18 9.12
N VAL A 152 -10.34 -11.22 8.66
CA VAL A 152 -10.02 -9.79 8.60
C VAL A 152 -11.24 -8.98 8.98
N THR A 153 -11.04 -7.73 9.41
CA THR A 153 -12.09 -6.76 9.73
C THR A 153 -11.61 -5.37 9.34
N GLY A 154 -12.54 -4.42 9.30
CA GLY A 154 -12.26 -3.01 9.08
C GLY A 154 -11.90 -2.65 7.64
N ASN A 155 -11.65 -1.36 7.48
CA ASN A 155 -11.27 -0.74 6.22
C ASN A 155 -9.77 -0.82 6.04
N VAL A 156 -9.30 -1.18 4.84
CA VAL A 156 -7.85 -1.18 4.57
C VAL A 156 -7.31 0.23 4.65
N ALA A 157 -6.14 0.39 5.26
CA ALA A 157 -5.53 1.69 5.48
C ALA A 157 -4.00 1.63 5.45
N VAL A 158 -3.36 2.75 5.18
CA VAL A 158 -1.89 2.88 5.18
C VAL A 158 -1.46 4.06 6.03
N ARG A 159 -0.28 3.96 6.65
CA ARG A 159 0.39 5.08 7.32
C ARG A 159 1.77 5.31 6.74
N VAL A 160 2.13 6.58 6.63
CA VAL A 160 3.51 7.03 6.46
C VAL A 160 3.84 7.96 7.61
N ALA A 161 4.83 7.59 8.40
CA ALA A 161 5.24 8.38 9.56
C ALA A 161 6.71 8.73 9.48
N ARG A 162 7.03 9.99 9.77
CA ARG A 162 8.40 10.40 10.02
C ARG A 162 8.72 10.17 11.49
N THR A 163 9.79 9.44 11.79
CA THR A 163 10.06 8.92 13.13
C THR A 163 11.21 9.62 13.87
N ASN A 164 11.93 10.52 13.21
CA ASN A 164 12.99 11.30 13.85
C ASN A 164 12.99 12.77 13.40
N THR A 165 13.87 13.55 14.03
CA THR A 165 13.97 15.00 13.79
C THR A 165 15.09 15.42 12.83
N GLU A 166 15.80 14.46 12.25
CA GLU A 166 16.94 14.70 11.34
C GLU A 166 16.47 15.00 9.92
N GLY A 167 17.16 15.88 9.20
CA GLY A 167 16.81 16.22 7.82
C GLY A 167 15.58 17.13 7.73
N ARG A 168 15.81 18.41 7.44
CA ARG A 168 14.72 19.38 7.22
C ARG A 168 14.04 19.10 5.89
N TRP A 169 12.80 19.59 5.76
CA TRP A 169 12.01 19.44 4.54
C TRP A 169 11.82 18.00 4.07
N ALA A 170 12.02 17.00 4.93
CA ALA A 170 11.76 15.61 4.55
C ALA A 170 10.26 15.33 4.51
N GLY A 171 9.84 14.55 3.52
CA GLY A 171 8.48 14.10 3.34
C GLY A 171 8.41 12.89 2.45
N PHE A 172 7.22 12.63 1.93
CA PHE A 172 6.95 11.48 1.09
C PHE A 172 6.01 11.84 -0.06
N ASP A 173 6.09 11.09 -1.15
CA ASP A 173 5.14 11.09 -2.25
C ASP A 173 4.92 9.69 -2.81
N TYR A 174 4.20 9.62 -3.92
CA TYR A 174 3.95 8.42 -4.71
C TYR A 174 3.49 7.23 -3.86
N VAL A 175 2.41 7.40 -3.10
CA VAL A 175 1.84 6.31 -2.30
C VAL A 175 0.82 5.56 -3.13
N THR A 176 1.08 4.28 -3.38
CA THR A 176 0.14 3.34 -4.01
C THR A 176 -0.13 2.18 -3.07
N LEU A 177 -1.28 1.53 -3.26
CA LEU A 177 -1.64 0.30 -2.58
C LEU A 177 -2.38 -0.61 -3.56
N ASP A 178 -1.76 -1.74 -3.88
CA ASP A 178 -2.33 -2.77 -4.73
C ASP A 178 -2.74 -3.98 -3.89
N ALA A 179 -3.77 -4.69 -4.34
CA ALA A 179 -4.29 -5.90 -3.69
C ALA A 179 -4.45 -7.03 -4.72
N ALA A 180 -3.86 -8.18 -4.41
CA ALA A 180 -3.92 -9.39 -5.23
C ALA A 180 -4.39 -10.58 -4.38
N ALA A 181 -5.45 -11.25 -4.81
CA ALA A 181 -5.93 -12.46 -4.14
C ALA A 181 -4.86 -13.56 -4.18
N VAL A 182 -4.57 -14.18 -3.03
CA VAL A 182 -3.66 -15.31 -2.90
C VAL A 182 -4.47 -16.60 -2.96
N PRO A 183 -4.20 -17.49 -3.95
CA PRO A 183 -4.92 -18.76 -4.04
C PRO A 183 -4.77 -19.60 -2.77
N GLU A 184 -5.88 -20.14 -2.26
CA GLU A 184 -5.84 -21.01 -1.10
C GLU A 184 -4.96 -22.26 -1.38
N PRO A 185 -4.03 -22.62 -0.48
CA PRO A 185 -3.09 -23.73 -0.70
C PRO A 185 -3.78 -25.10 -0.84
N SER A 186 -4.98 -25.24 -0.28
CA SER A 186 -5.81 -26.44 -0.36
C SER A 186 -6.30 -26.72 -1.79
N SER A 187 -6.60 -25.68 -2.57
CA SER A 187 -7.17 -25.82 -3.91
C SER A 187 -6.15 -26.35 -4.92
N ALA A 188 -4.90 -25.89 -4.84
CA ALA A 188 -3.81 -26.41 -5.67
C ALA A 188 -3.47 -27.86 -5.32
N THR A 189 -3.49 -28.18 -4.02
CA THR A 189 -3.21 -29.53 -3.54
C THR A 189 -4.31 -30.51 -3.92
N LEU A 190 -5.58 -30.11 -3.83
CA LEU A 190 -6.72 -30.94 -4.22
C LEU A 190 -6.77 -31.19 -5.73
N LEU A 191 -6.45 -30.20 -6.56
CA LEU A 191 -6.30 -30.40 -8.01
C LEU A 191 -5.11 -31.30 -8.34
N GLY A 192 -3.97 -31.12 -7.67
CA GLY A 192 -2.80 -31.98 -7.83
C GLY A 192 -3.08 -33.43 -7.44
N LEU A 193 -3.68 -33.65 -6.26
CA LEU A 193 -4.03 -34.98 -5.76
C LEU A 193 -5.20 -35.60 -6.52
N GLY A 194 -6.20 -34.81 -6.90
CA GLY A 194 -7.33 -35.25 -7.72
C GLY A 194 -6.88 -35.68 -9.12
N GLY A 195 -5.97 -34.91 -9.73
CA GLY A 195 -5.34 -35.25 -11.00
C GLY A 195 -4.50 -36.53 -10.89
N LEU A 196 -3.69 -36.67 -9.84
CA LEU A 196 -2.88 -37.86 -9.59
C LEU A 196 -3.76 -39.10 -9.38
N ALA A 197 -4.84 -38.98 -8.59
CA ALA A 197 -5.80 -40.06 -8.40
C ALA A 197 -6.46 -40.48 -9.72
N LEU A 198 -6.74 -39.54 -10.61
CA LEU A 198 -7.32 -39.82 -11.93
C LEU A 198 -6.33 -40.57 -12.84
N ILE A 199 -5.04 -40.21 -12.81
CA ILE A 199 -3.95 -40.91 -13.53
C ILE A 199 -3.78 -42.33 -12.97
N LEU A 200 -3.78 -42.49 -11.64
CA LEU A 200 -3.68 -43.80 -10.99
C LEU A 200 -4.88 -44.70 -11.31
N ARG A 201 -6.09 -44.13 -11.48
CA ARG A 201 -7.29 -44.89 -11.86
C ARG A 201 -7.25 -45.41 -13.31
N ARG A 202 -6.53 -44.76 -14.22
CA ARG A 202 -6.41 -45.17 -15.64
C ARG A 202 -5.51 -46.38 -15.87
N ARG A 203 -4.75 -46.83 -14.85
CA ARG A 203 -3.78 -47.93 -14.97
C ARG A 203 -4.33 -49.31 -14.54
N LYS A 204 -5.64 -49.49 -14.54
CA LYS A 204 -6.30 -50.80 -14.41
C LYS A 204 -7.11 -51.08 -15.67
#